data_AF-A0A960ZJZ8-F1
#
_entry.id   AF-A0A960ZJZ8-F1
#
_cell.length_a   1.000
_cell.length_b   1.000
_cell.length_c   1.000
_cell.angle_alpha   90.00
_cell.angle_beta   90.00
_cell.angle_gamma   90.00
#
_symmetry.space_group_name_H-M   'P 1'
#
loop_
_entity.id
_entity.type
_entity.pdbx_description
1 polymer ?
#
loop_
_entity_poly.entity_id
_entity_poly.type
_entity_poly.pdbx_seq_one_letter_code
_entity_poly.pdbx_strand_id
1 'polypeptide(L)'
;MKKVWPFALSVIFNLLLMPKLTATEPGQKYDFFCKDGQHFRGAELVTETEDAYIIKLFYSDQEKKIFKSELIKPPQPLDTIPPRFVTTPKSNSTLNSLPTLLIEYSEEVLFADKIENYLLTLPARNSLAIREITRESATGYRLYFSGEAGNGAFAIELQNITDLSGNALVLNKIIFEFDKRSSRITYMPDQDSVINTLANIELTFEKEMQGIDNLQNYVLGGQGAQLLKLKKVEAMTGKTAVLFFDGDVSNGEIKLSLENITDITGNTPENSVLVLKGDTEGPRAEVFPPNGSSLTDFSTIEIQFNEKVSNSLDKSIYSVSEGAIGNIALSSVEPISENKVKLKLTRKPRPGNLTLKIRGLSDSLQNKSSEVHFSWQIESEGVSTETIARRAFWPGSNIYAAGSFLSVQGQMTSFFSSGFDLSLGFDTNYFLRRGPLKAANDHPLLPSLHVEANYMQLTGSQRTLSGFTFLLGPAWFIPFYPSPQARLGISLSAGYTLLNIKGLTFDGVVRTLIISPEFSYQILFLKKITGKIFIKENMILDPAASLYNLSMGIAIGYAF
;
A
#
# COMPACT_ATOMS: atom_id res chain seq x y z
N MET A 1 -4.35 81.00 -39.78
CA MET A 1 -3.88 81.98 -38.78
C MET A 1 -3.24 81.23 -37.62
N LYS A 2 -2.02 81.65 -37.20
CA LYS A 2 -1.46 81.58 -35.83
C LYS A 2 -1.32 80.17 -35.20
N LYS A 3 -0.17 79.67 -34.74
CA LYS A 3 1.14 80.23 -34.35
C LYS A 3 2.15 79.07 -34.37
N VAL A 4 3.30 79.28 -35.00
CA VAL A 4 4.53 78.50 -34.81
C VAL A 4 5.54 79.47 -34.18
N TRP A 5 6.40 78.97 -33.27
CA TRP A 5 7.50 79.61 -32.51
C TRP A 5 7.19 79.85 -31.02
N PRO A 6 7.94 79.18 -30.11
CA PRO A 6 9.19 79.77 -29.60
C PRO A 6 10.28 78.72 -29.27
N PHE A 7 11.03 78.24 -30.27
CA PHE A 7 12.22 77.40 -30.03
C PHE A 7 13.53 78.02 -30.52
N ALA A 8 13.47 79.14 -31.24
CA ALA A 8 14.66 79.75 -31.84
C ALA A 8 15.45 80.71 -30.92
N LEU A 9 14.90 81.15 -29.77
CA LEU A 9 15.60 82.08 -28.88
C LEU A 9 16.50 81.41 -27.82
N SER A 10 16.29 80.12 -27.52
CA SER A 10 17.15 79.42 -26.56
C SER A 10 18.47 78.93 -27.17
N VAL A 11 18.54 78.82 -28.50
CA VAL A 11 19.77 78.42 -29.22
C VAL A 11 20.76 79.59 -29.35
N ILE A 12 20.28 80.85 -29.33
CA ILE A 12 21.15 82.02 -29.47
C ILE A 12 21.76 82.43 -28.11
N PHE A 13 21.13 82.11 -26.97
CA PHE A 13 21.67 82.49 -25.65
C PHE A 13 22.73 81.53 -25.10
N ASN A 14 22.81 80.29 -25.59
CA ASN A 14 23.89 79.35 -25.24
C ASN A 14 25.16 79.52 -26.08
N LEU A 15 25.15 80.35 -27.12
CA LEU A 15 26.34 80.63 -27.95
C LEU A 15 27.28 81.70 -27.36
N LEU A 16 26.89 82.38 -26.27
CA LEU A 16 27.68 83.43 -25.60
C LEU A 16 28.34 83.00 -24.29
N LEU A 17 28.18 81.74 -23.90
CA LEU A 17 29.01 81.09 -22.88
C LEU A 17 30.06 80.21 -23.57
N MET A 18 30.84 80.79 -24.48
CA MET A 18 32.17 80.21 -24.69
C MET A 18 32.85 80.23 -23.33
N PRO A 19 33.39 79.11 -22.82
CA PRO A 19 34.20 79.14 -21.62
C PRO A 19 35.22 80.25 -21.85
N LYS A 20 35.20 81.29 -21.01
CA LYS A 20 36.27 82.27 -21.00
C LYS A 20 37.54 81.42 -20.97
N LEU A 21 38.37 81.51 -22.02
CA LEU A 21 39.72 80.98 -21.97
C LEU A 21 40.36 81.67 -20.78
N THR A 22 40.32 81.01 -19.62
CA THR A 22 41.10 81.41 -18.46
C THR A 22 42.53 81.36 -18.94
N ALA A 23 43.14 82.55 -19.04
CA ALA A 23 44.55 82.68 -19.34
C ALA A 23 45.32 81.73 -18.44
N THR A 24 46.31 81.05 -19.01
CA THR A 24 47.11 80.13 -18.21
C THR A 24 47.94 80.91 -17.20
N GLU A 25 48.08 80.39 -15.98
CA GLU A 25 48.76 81.09 -14.89
C GLU A 25 50.23 80.65 -14.84
N PRO A 26 51.21 81.57 -15.01
CA PRO A 26 52.61 81.25 -14.80
C PRO A 26 52.86 80.64 -13.42
N GLY A 27 53.74 79.64 -13.36
CA GLY A 27 54.05 78.84 -12.17
C GLY A 27 53.15 77.62 -11.96
N GLN A 28 52.04 77.50 -12.69
CA GLN A 28 51.20 76.29 -12.65
C GLN A 28 51.70 75.22 -13.62
N LYS A 29 51.38 73.96 -13.33
CA LYS A 29 51.73 72.82 -14.19
C LYS A 29 50.60 72.50 -15.15
N TYR A 30 50.96 72.28 -16.41
CA TYR A 30 50.03 71.96 -17.48
C TYR A 30 50.53 70.79 -18.33
N ASP A 31 49.58 70.11 -18.96
CA ASP A 31 49.83 69.14 -20.02
C ASP A 31 49.70 69.81 -21.39
N PHE A 32 50.76 69.71 -22.21
CA PHE A 32 50.83 70.25 -23.57
C PHE A 32 50.83 69.10 -24.58
N PHE A 33 49.85 69.10 -25.49
CA PHE A 33 49.65 68.05 -26.50
C PHE A 33 50.00 68.60 -27.88
N CYS A 34 51.13 68.21 -28.45
CA CYS A 34 51.63 68.74 -29.72
C CYS A 34 51.24 67.85 -30.92
N LYS A 35 51.06 68.47 -32.09
CA LYS A 35 50.64 67.84 -33.36
C LYS A 35 51.68 66.88 -33.92
N ASP A 36 52.95 67.04 -33.54
CA ASP A 36 54.05 66.15 -33.91
C ASP A 36 54.08 64.86 -33.06
N GLY A 37 53.14 64.71 -32.11
CA GLY A 37 53.05 63.58 -31.19
C GLY A 37 53.85 63.76 -29.90
N GLN A 38 54.59 64.87 -29.71
CA GLN A 38 55.25 65.15 -28.44
C GLN A 38 54.23 65.62 -27.38
N HIS A 39 54.20 64.95 -26.24
CA HIS A 39 53.35 65.31 -25.11
C HIS A 39 54.24 65.74 -23.93
N PHE A 40 54.15 67.00 -23.52
CA PHE A 40 54.85 67.49 -22.32
C PHE A 40 53.89 67.47 -21.14
N ARG A 41 54.04 66.48 -20.27
CA ARG A 41 53.16 66.28 -19.11
C ARG A 41 53.71 66.99 -17.88
N GLY A 42 52.83 67.67 -17.14
CA GLY A 42 53.16 68.36 -15.90
C GLY A 42 54.25 69.41 -16.03
N ALA A 43 54.36 70.04 -17.20
CA ALA A 43 55.34 71.09 -17.44
C ALA A 43 54.90 72.38 -16.74
N GLU A 44 55.81 73.00 -16.02
CA GLU A 44 55.53 74.28 -15.36
C GLU A 44 55.51 75.38 -16.43
N LEU A 45 54.41 76.12 -16.51
CA LEU A 45 54.32 77.26 -17.39
C LEU A 45 55.17 78.40 -16.82
N VAL A 46 56.23 78.79 -17.50
CA VAL A 46 57.07 79.94 -17.11
C VAL A 46 56.43 81.24 -17.59
N THR A 47 55.95 81.28 -18.83
CA THR A 47 55.29 82.47 -19.40
C THR A 47 54.44 82.11 -20.61
N GLU A 48 53.31 82.79 -20.76
CA GLU A 48 52.47 82.74 -21.97
C GLU A 48 52.67 84.02 -22.79
N THR A 49 52.93 83.85 -24.09
CA THR A 49 53.02 84.95 -25.07
C THR A 49 51.84 84.87 -26.05
N GLU A 50 51.76 85.79 -27.00
CA GLU A 50 50.69 85.78 -28.01
C GLU A 50 50.72 84.50 -28.86
N ASP A 51 51.91 84.03 -29.25
CA ASP A 51 52.11 82.93 -30.19
C ASP A 51 52.62 81.63 -29.55
N ALA A 52 53.11 81.65 -28.31
CA ALA A 52 53.78 80.51 -27.70
C ALA A 52 53.66 80.42 -26.17
N TYR A 53 53.93 79.21 -25.66
CA TYR A 53 54.16 78.92 -24.25
C TYR A 53 55.64 78.66 -24.00
N ILE A 54 56.20 79.28 -22.97
CA ILE A 54 57.53 78.96 -22.44
C ILE A 54 57.31 78.08 -21.21
N ILE A 55 57.83 76.86 -21.26
CA ILE A 55 57.61 75.85 -20.22
C ILE A 55 58.94 75.37 -19.63
N LYS A 56 58.92 74.93 -18.38
CA LYS A 56 60.01 74.25 -17.71
C LYS A 56 59.62 72.79 -17.46
N LEU A 57 60.47 71.87 -17.89
CA LEU A 57 60.24 70.43 -17.71
C LEU A 57 60.78 70.00 -16.35
N PHE A 58 60.07 69.13 -15.63
CA PHE A 58 60.49 68.73 -14.27
C PHE A 58 61.86 68.03 -14.22
N TYR A 59 62.31 67.48 -15.35
CA TYR A 59 63.58 66.75 -15.49
C TYR A 59 64.68 67.56 -16.19
N SER A 60 64.43 68.84 -16.51
CA SER A 60 65.41 69.70 -17.16
C SER A 60 65.25 71.14 -16.71
N ASP A 61 66.37 71.76 -16.32
CA ASP A 61 66.36 73.18 -16.00
C ASP A 61 66.25 74.09 -17.24
N GLN A 62 66.30 73.53 -18.45
CA GLN A 62 66.15 74.28 -19.68
C GLN A 62 64.68 74.60 -19.97
N GLU A 63 64.43 75.87 -20.30
CA GLU A 63 63.14 76.31 -20.82
C GLU A 63 62.93 75.79 -22.25
N LYS A 64 61.71 75.33 -22.55
CA LYS A 64 61.29 74.92 -23.89
C LYS A 64 60.16 75.83 -24.36
N LYS A 65 60.31 76.37 -25.57
CA LYS A 65 59.25 77.13 -26.25
C LYS A 65 58.39 76.19 -27.08
N ILE A 66 57.07 76.24 -26.91
CA ILE A 66 56.07 75.50 -27.71
C ILE A 66 55.16 76.52 -28.38
N PHE A 67 55.04 76.48 -29.71
CA PHE A 67 54.13 77.38 -30.40
C PHE A 67 52.67 76.92 -30.26
N LYS A 68 51.74 77.86 -30.06
CA LYS A 68 50.30 77.56 -29.95
C LYS A 68 49.76 76.85 -31.19
N SER A 69 50.32 77.16 -32.37
CA SER A 69 50.01 76.50 -33.64
C SER A 69 50.42 75.03 -33.69
N GLU A 70 51.36 74.60 -32.85
CA GLU A 70 51.82 73.23 -32.72
C GLU A 70 50.94 72.41 -31.78
N LEU A 71 50.07 73.02 -30.98
CA LEU A 71 49.19 72.29 -30.08
C LEU A 71 47.96 71.73 -30.79
N ILE A 72 47.56 70.52 -30.40
CA ILE A 72 46.30 69.89 -30.81
C ILE A 72 45.12 70.53 -30.07
N LYS A 73 45.35 70.91 -28.81
CA LYS A 73 44.36 71.54 -27.92
C LYS A 73 45.04 72.51 -26.95
N PRO A 74 44.32 73.51 -26.39
CA PRO A 74 44.87 74.39 -25.37
C PRO A 74 45.47 73.60 -24.18
N PRO A 75 46.50 74.13 -23.50
CA PRO A 75 47.09 73.48 -22.34
C PRO A 75 46.03 73.13 -21.31
N GLN A 76 46.10 71.93 -20.76
CA GLN A 76 45.18 71.47 -19.73
C GLN A 76 45.90 71.55 -18.37
N PRO A 77 45.26 72.01 -17.29
CA PRO A 77 45.85 71.93 -15.96
C PRO A 77 46.31 70.49 -15.68
N LEU A 78 47.45 70.32 -15.01
CA LEU A 78 47.95 69.00 -14.66
C LEU A 78 46.87 68.23 -13.89
N ASP A 79 46.42 67.12 -14.46
CA ASP A 79 45.51 66.23 -13.77
C ASP A 79 46.28 65.48 -12.69
N THR A 80 45.86 65.70 -11.45
CA THR A 80 46.43 65.05 -10.26
C THR A 80 45.38 64.20 -9.54
N ILE A 81 44.18 64.06 -10.10
CA ILE A 81 43.09 63.33 -9.49
C ILE A 81 43.16 61.90 -10.00
N PRO A 82 43.41 60.91 -9.13
CA PRO A 82 43.45 59.53 -9.55
C PRO A 82 42.07 59.02 -10.01
N PRO A 83 42.04 58.12 -11.01
CA PRO A 83 40.80 57.48 -11.42
C PRO A 83 40.20 56.68 -10.27
N ARG A 84 38.87 56.66 -10.22
CA ARG A 84 38.06 55.84 -9.31
C ARG A 84 37.25 54.84 -10.11
N PHE A 85 36.73 53.79 -9.48
CA PHE A 85 35.81 52.88 -10.14
C PHE A 85 34.66 52.42 -9.24
N VAL A 86 33.60 51.95 -9.88
CA VAL A 86 32.54 51.14 -9.28
C VAL A 86 32.42 49.82 -10.03
N THR A 87 31.83 48.81 -9.38
CA THR A 87 31.69 47.48 -9.97
C THR A 87 30.25 47.00 -9.93
N THR A 88 29.87 46.18 -10.91
CA THR A 88 28.63 45.42 -10.91
C THR A 88 28.94 43.95 -11.22
N PRO A 89 28.74 43.00 -10.29
CA PRO A 89 28.26 43.19 -8.91
C PRO A 89 29.16 44.08 -8.05
N LYS A 90 28.60 44.68 -7.00
CA LYS A 90 29.31 45.64 -6.12
C LYS A 90 30.36 44.91 -5.27
N SER A 91 31.57 45.45 -5.24
CA SER A 91 32.62 44.99 -4.31
C SER A 91 32.11 44.89 -2.87
N ASN A 92 32.55 43.85 -2.17
CA ASN A 92 32.12 43.36 -0.86
C ASN A 92 30.73 42.71 -0.82
N SER A 93 30.16 42.31 -1.96
CA SER A 93 28.95 41.48 -1.98
C SER A 93 29.25 40.00 -1.77
N THR A 94 28.28 39.27 -1.21
CA THR A 94 28.28 37.81 -1.21
C THR A 94 27.57 37.29 -2.47
N LEU A 95 28.15 36.30 -3.14
CA LEU A 95 27.67 35.77 -4.42
C LEU A 95 27.65 34.23 -4.39
N ASN A 96 26.81 33.60 -5.20
CA ASN A 96 26.92 32.15 -5.48
C ASN A 96 27.75 31.84 -6.74
N SER A 97 27.93 32.83 -7.61
CA SER A 97 28.62 32.73 -8.89
C SER A 97 29.02 34.13 -9.39
N LEU A 98 30.04 34.19 -10.25
CA LEU A 98 30.46 35.44 -10.90
C LEU A 98 30.84 35.16 -12.36
N PRO A 99 29.88 35.05 -13.28
CA PRO A 99 30.19 34.84 -14.70
C PRO A 99 30.83 36.09 -15.33
N THR A 100 30.42 37.28 -14.89
CA THR A 100 30.94 38.55 -15.39
C THR A 100 31.06 39.59 -14.29
N LEU A 101 32.01 40.50 -14.45
CA LEU A 101 32.17 41.69 -13.62
C LEU A 101 32.31 42.92 -14.52
N LEU A 102 31.39 43.88 -14.39
CA LEU A 102 31.51 45.18 -15.02
C LEU A 102 32.27 46.13 -14.08
N ILE A 103 33.26 46.83 -14.62
CA ILE A 103 34.02 47.88 -13.94
C ILE A 103 33.81 49.18 -14.71
N GLU A 104 33.30 50.20 -14.02
CA GLU A 104 33.12 51.53 -14.58
C GLU A 104 34.05 52.51 -13.88
N TYR A 105 34.98 53.08 -14.63
CA TYR A 105 35.92 54.09 -14.16
C TYR A 105 35.29 55.50 -14.23
N SER A 106 35.79 56.43 -13.41
CA SER A 106 35.37 57.84 -13.44
C SER A 106 35.75 58.57 -14.72
N GLU A 107 36.72 58.02 -15.46
CA GLU A 107 37.32 58.60 -16.66
C GLU A 107 37.98 57.51 -17.51
N GLU A 108 38.56 57.91 -18.64
CA GLU A 108 39.27 56.99 -19.52
C GLU A 108 40.59 56.52 -18.88
N VAL A 109 40.79 55.20 -18.84
CA VAL A 109 41.99 54.57 -18.31
C VAL A 109 42.73 53.76 -19.37
N LEU A 110 44.03 53.64 -19.19
CA LEU A 110 44.94 52.82 -19.99
C LEU A 110 45.12 51.44 -19.36
N PHE A 111 45.33 50.45 -20.22
CA PHE A 111 45.70 49.07 -19.87
C PHE A 111 44.68 48.25 -19.06
N ALA A 112 43.46 48.76 -18.84
CA ALA A 112 42.37 48.01 -18.21
C ALA A 112 41.81 46.87 -19.10
N ASP A 113 42.17 46.81 -20.37
CA ASP A 113 41.83 45.71 -21.29
C ASP A 113 42.82 44.52 -21.24
N LYS A 114 43.83 44.57 -20.36
CA LYS A 114 44.91 43.58 -20.28
C LYS A 114 44.71 42.64 -19.09
N ILE A 115 44.63 41.34 -19.34
CA ILE A 115 44.37 40.33 -18.28
C ILE A 115 45.52 40.31 -17.25
N GLU A 116 46.76 40.50 -17.69
CA GLU A 116 47.95 40.54 -16.84
C GLU A 116 47.93 41.65 -15.77
N ASN A 117 47.04 42.63 -15.91
CA ASN A 117 46.83 43.72 -14.96
C ASN A 117 45.79 43.38 -13.88
N TYR A 118 45.30 42.14 -13.84
CA TYR A 118 44.34 41.66 -12.85
C TYR A 118 44.89 40.42 -12.14
N LEU A 119 45.27 40.59 -10.88
CA LEU A 119 45.74 39.49 -10.05
C LEU A 119 44.58 38.92 -9.21
N LEU A 120 44.18 37.69 -9.54
CA LEU A 120 43.11 36.99 -8.84
C LEU A 120 43.68 36.19 -7.64
N THR A 121 43.22 36.51 -6.44
CA THR A 121 43.56 35.79 -5.20
C THR A 121 42.37 34.95 -4.75
N LEU A 122 42.56 33.63 -4.67
CA LEU A 122 41.50 32.67 -4.37
C LEU A 122 41.86 31.76 -3.18
N PRO A 123 40.84 31.27 -2.45
CA PRO A 123 40.97 30.12 -1.58
C PRO A 123 41.49 28.88 -2.32
N ALA A 124 42.21 28.02 -1.61
CA ALA A 124 42.70 26.76 -2.15
C ALA A 124 41.54 25.90 -2.69
N ARG A 125 41.73 25.25 -3.84
CA ARG A 125 40.77 24.39 -4.58
C ARG A 125 39.73 25.12 -5.45
N ASN A 126 39.85 26.43 -5.63
CA ASN A 126 39.07 27.17 -6.63
C ASN A 126 39.74 27.10 -8.01
N SER A 127 38.94 27.04 -9.08
CA SER A 127 39.42 27.06 -10.47
C SER A 127 38.99 28.32 -11.24
N LEU A 128 38.34 29.27 -10.56
CA LEU A 128 37.91 30.52 -11.15
C LEU A 128 39.09 31.28 -11.76
N ALA A 129 38.94 31.78 -12.99
CA ALA A 129 39.97 32.55 -13.68
C ALA A 129 39.32 33.61 -14.59
N ILE A 130 40.00 34.74 -14.79
CA ILE A 130 39.61 35.73 -15.79
C ILE A 130 39.96 35.15 -17.16
N ARG A 131 38.94 34.94 -18.00
CA ARG A 131 39.08 34.38 -19.34
C ARG A 131 39.35 35.47 -20.37
N GLU A 132 38.63 36.59 -20.25
CA GLU A 132 38.56 37.63 -21.27
C GLU A 132 38.17 38.96 -20.63
N ILE A 133 38.65 40.05 -21.22
CA ILE A 133 38.26 41.42 -20.88
C ILE A 133 37.83 42.14 -22.16
N THR A 134 36.66 42.76 -22.12
CA THR A 134 36.15 43.55 -23.24
C THR A 134 35.93 44.98 -22.79
N ARG A 135 36.41 45.94 -23.59
CA ARG A 135 36.09 47.36 -23.40
C ARG A 135 34.70 47.64 -23.97
N GLU A 136 33.76 48.07 -23.12
CA GLU A 136 32.39 48.38 -23.53
C GLU A 136 32.19 49.86 -23.86
N SER A 137 32.99 50.73 -23.25
CA SER A 137 32.98 52.17 -23.51
C SER A 137 34.35 52.80 -23.22
N ALA A 138 34.44 54.14 -23.31
CA ALA A 138 35.67 54.84 -22.94
C ALA A 138 36.10 54.55 -21.49
N THR A 139 35.14 54.34 -20.60
CA THR A 139 35.34 54.17 -19.14
C THR A 139 34.83 52.83 -18.60
N GLY A 140 34.19 51.99 -19.41
CA GLY A 140 33.56 50.74 -18.99
C GLY A 140 34.25 49.50 -19.54
N TYR A 141 34.53 48.53 -18.67
CA TYR A 141 35.20 47.27 -18.99
C TYR A 141 34.48 46.09 -18.36
N ARG A 142 34.26 45.03 -19.13
CA ARG A 142 33.65 43.78 -18.65
C ARG A 142 34.68 42.66 -18.62
N LEU A 143 34.84 42.06 -17.44
CA LEU A 143 35.61 40.85 -17.24
C LEU A 143 34.67 39.65 -17.36
N TYR A 144 35.09 38.63 -18.09
CA TYR A 144 34.42 37.33 -18.18
C TYR A 144 35.25 36.29 -17.45
N PHE A 145 34.59 35.48 -16.63
CA PHE A 145 35.25 34.43 -15.84
C PHE A 145 34.99 33.04 -16.43
N SER A 146 35.89 32.12 -16.12
CA SER A 146 35.78 30.69 -16.40
C SER A 146 36.16 29.88 -15.16
N GLY A 147 35.82 28.59 -15.15
CA GLY A 147 36.04 27.72 -13.99
C GLY A 147 34.98 27.89 -12.90
N GLU A 148 35.23 27.29 -11.74
CA GLU A 148 34.31 27.30 -10.61
C GLU A 148 34.91 27.97 -9.38
N ALA A 149 34.13 28.88 -8.81
CA ALA A 149 34.36 29.39 -7.46
C ALA A 149 33.94 28.34 -6.42
N GLY A 150 34.71 28.18 -5.35
CA GLY A 150 34.30 27.52 -4.12
C GLY A 150 34.02 28.55 -3.03
N ASN A 151 33.59 28.08 -1.86
CA ASN A 151 33.25 28.96 -0.75
C ASN A 151 34.46 29.79 -0.26
N GLY A 152 34.19 31.01 0.19
CA GLY A 152 35.16 31.88 0.84
C GLY A 152 35.42 33.20 0.10
N ALA A 153 36.18 34.06 0.77
CA ALA A 153 36.60 35.35 0.24
C ALA A 153 37.53 35.19 -0.96
N PHE A 154 37.32 36.00 -2.01
CA PHE A 154 38.30 36.18 -3.08
C PHE A 154 38.50 37.66 -3.40
N ALA A 155 39.65 37.96 -4.00
CA ALA A 155 39.97 39.34 -4.38
C ALA A 155 40.57 39.43 -5.79
N ILE A 156 40.31 40.56 -6.44
CA ILE A 156 40.95 40.96 -7.69
C ILE A 156 41.75 42.22 -7.38
N GLU A 157 43.06 42.15 -7.54
CA GLU A 157 43.94 43.32 -7.47
C GLU A 157 44.18 43.86 -8.89
N LEU A 158 43.98 45.16 -9.05
CA LEU A 158 44.14 45.91 -10.28
C LEU A 158 45.55 46.52 -10.28
N GLN A 159 46.35 46.19 -11.28
CA GLN A 159 47.76 46.56 -11.36
C GLN A 159 48.02 47.33 -12.67
N ASN A 160 48.91 48.31 -12.65
CA ASN A 160 49.33 49.07 -13.85
C ASN A 160 48.20 49.77 -14.64
N ILE A 161 47.03 49.98 -14.03
CA ILE A 161 45.95 50.77 -14.63
C ILE A 161 46.12 52.23 -14.19
N THR A 162 46.22 53.13 -15.17
CA THR A 162 46.36 54.57 -14.96
C THR A 162 45.37 55.33 -15.84
N ASP A 163 45.06 56.57 -15.50
CA ASP A 163 44.38 57.47 -16.44
C ASP A 163 45.30 57.87 -17.61
N LEU A 164 44.80 58.74 -18.49
CA LEU A 164 45.56 59.29 -19.61
C LEU A 164 46.75 60.15 -19.17
N SER A 165 46.69 60.78 -17.99
CA SER A 165 47.76 61.62 -17.43
C SER A 165 48.83 60.81 -16.67
N GLY A 166 48.55 59.55 -16.37
CA GLY A 166 49.44 58.61 -15.69
C GLY A 166 49.18 58.43 -14.20
N ASN A 167 48.07 58.96 -13.65
CA ASN A 167 47.74 58.75 -12.25
C ASN A 167 47.23 57.31 -12.06
N ALA A 168 47.80 56.60 -11.08
CA ALA A 168 47.40 55.23 -10.74
C ALA A 168 46.15 55.20 -9.84
N LEU A 169 45.40 54.10 -9.88
CA LEU A 169 44.23 53.89 -9.01
C LEU A 169 44.57 54.02 -7.51
N VAL A 170 43.76 54.76 -6.75
CA VAL A 170 43.89 54.85 -5.28
C VAL A 170 43.35 53.60 -4.60
N LEU A 171 42.19 53.13 -5.03
CA LEU A 171 41.63 51.84 -4.62
C LEU A 171 41.88 50.89 -5.78
N ASN A 172 42.62 49.81 -5.51
CA ASN A 172 43.03 48.87 -6.55
C ASN A 172 42.58 47.44 -6.23
N LYS A 173 41.63 47.26 -5.31
CA LYS A 173 41.19 45.93 -4.87
C LYS A 173 39.67 45.80 -4.90
N ILE A 174 39.20 44.73 -5.54
CA ILE A 174 37.80 44.30 -5.54
C ILE A 174 37.73 43.02 -4.71
N ILE A 175 36.77 42.93 -3.80
CA ILE A 175 36.63 41.80 -2.88
C ILE A 175 35.21 41.25 -3.02
N PHE A 176 35.05 39.95 -2.93
CA PHE A 176 33.74 39.30 -2.84
C PHE A 176 33.84 38.09 -1.91
N GLU A 177 32.70 37.65 -1.39
CA GLU A 177 32.58 36.39 -0.66
C GLU A 177 31.75 35.41 -1.49
N PHE A 178 32.25 34.21 -1.75
CA PHE A 178 31.41 33.16 -2.35
C PHE A 178 30.74 32.32 -1.27
N ASP A 179 29.41 32.22 -1.33
CA ASP A 179 28.60 31.30 -0.54
C ASP A 179 27.78 30.43 -1.50
N LYS A 180 28.17 29.16 -1.60
CA LYS A 180 27.51 28.10 -2.36
C LYS A 180 26.79 27.11 -1.46
N ARG A 181 26.72 27.36 -0.14
CA ARG A 181 26.11 26.41 0.78
C ARG A 181 24.59 26.58 0.74
N SER A 182 23.90 25.54 0.30
CA SER A 182 22.44 25.45 0.41
C SER A 182 21.99 25.55 1.87
N SER A 183 20.83 26.16 2.08
CA SER A 183 20.19 26.24 3.40
C SER A 183 19.52 24.92 3.76
N ARG A 184 19.68 24.43 5.00
CA ARG A 184 18.92 23.28 5.49
C ARG A 184 17.50 23.66 5.83
N ILE A 185 16.57 22.73 5.65
CA ILE A 185 15.15 22.87 6.01
C ILE A 185 14.78 21.78 7.03
N THR A 186 14.02 22.17 8.05
CA THR A 186 13.27 21.27 8.92
C THR A 186 11.77 21.47 8.66
N TYR A 187 11.02 20.37 8.66
CA TYR A 187 9.58 20.34 8.40
C TYR A 187 8.82 19.94 9.67
N MET A 188 7.63 20.47 9.88
CA MET A 188 6.67 19.94 10.85
C MET A 188 5.29 19.89 10.20
N PRO A 189 4.70 18.70 9.98
CA PRO A 189 5.22 17.36 10.29
C PRO A 189 6.53 16.99 9.57
N ASP A 190 7.30 16.08 10.18
CA ASP A 190 8.58 15.61 9.63
C ASP A 190 8.39 14.79 8.34
N GLN A 191 9.47 14.68 7.58
CA GLN A 191 9.58 13.79 6.41
C GLN A 191 9.07 12.37 6.72
N ASP A 192 8.26 11.83 5.80
CA ASP A 192 7.62 10.50 5.85
C ASP A 192 6.60 10.28 6.98
N SER A 193 6.19 11.34 7.68
CA SER A 193 5.12 11.23 8.70
C SER A 193 3.81 10.71 8.10
N VAL A 194 3.14 9.84 8.83
CA VAL A 194 1.78 9.35 8.49
C VAL A 194 0.76 10.27 9.17
N ILE A 195 -0.22 10.75 8.42
CA ILE A 195 -1.22 11.72 8.87
C ILE A 195 -2.61 11.38 8.33
N ASN A 196 -3.65 11.71 9.09
CA ASN A 196 -5.04 11.60 8.64
C ASN A 196 -5.73 12.97 8.44
N THR A 197 -5.07 14.04 8.86
CA THR A 197 -5.50 15.42 8.70
C THR A 197 -4.26 16.30 8.50
N LEU A 198 -4.42 17.43 7.80
CA LEU A 198 -3.34 18.39 7.60
C LEU A 198 -3.88 19.81 7.65
N ALA A 199 -3.72 20.49 8.78
CA ALA A 199 -4.12 21.88 8.91
C ALA A 199 -3.02 22.83 8.43
N ASN A 200 -1.77 22.53 8.78
CA ASN A 200 -0.61 23.33 8.42
C ASN A 200 0.66 22.49 8.29
N ILE A 201 1.64 23.06 7.60
CA ILE A 201 3.04 22.62 7.60
C ILE A 201 3.89 23.82 8.00
N GLU A 202 4.73 23.66 9.01
CA GLU A 202 5.75 24.63 9.38
C GLU A 202 7.10 24.26 8.74
N LEU A 203 7.74 25.25 8.14
CA LEU A 203 9.06 25.16 7.53
C LEU A 203 10.01 26.05 8.30
N THR A 204 11.17 25.52 8.71
CA THR A 204 12.24 26.32 9.31
C THR A 204 13.54 26.15 8.53
N PHE A 205 14.07 27.27 8.04
CA PHE A 205 15.30 27.37 7.28
C PHE A 205 16.47 27.81 8.18
N GLU A 206 17.67 27.28 7.92
CA GLU A 206 18.89 27.67 8.64
C GLU A 206 19.29 29.14 8.34
N LYS A 207 19.18 29.52 7.06
CA LYS A 207 19.44 30.86 6.53
C LYS A 207 18.14 31.62 6.23
N GLU A 208 18.26 32.94 6.12
CA GLU A 208 17.18 33.74 5.55
C GLU A 208 16.97 33.39 4.08
N MET A 209 15.70 33.29 3.69
CA MET A 209 15.28 32.87 2.37
C MET A 209 14.35 33.93 1.77
N GLN A 210 14.49 34.14 0.47
CA GLN A 210 13.64 34.96 -0.37
C GLN A 210 12.55 34.09 -1.01
N GLY A 211 11.35 34.65 -1.16
CA GLY A 211 10.21 33.99 -1.81
C GLY A 211 9.43 33.02 -0.91
N ILE A 212 9.76 32.88 0.37
CA ILE A 212 9.03 32.00 1.30
C ILE A 212 7.63 32.49 1.68
N ASP A 213 7.32 33.75 1.38
CA ASP A 213 6.03 34.39 1.58
C ASP A 213 5.12 34.29 0.33
N ASN A 214 5.64 33.75 -0.76
CA ASN A 214 4.89 33.61 -2.01
C ASN A 214 4.24 32.23 -2.09
N LEU A 215 2.90 32.19 -2.11
CA LEU A 215 2.13 30.95 -2.23
C LEU A 215 2.47 30.13 -3.48
N GLN A 216 2.83 30.77 -4.59
CA GLN A 216 3.11 30.11 -5.87
C GLN A 216 4.43 29.33 -5.86
N ASN A 217 5.27 29.54 -4.84
CA ASN A 217 6.51 28.83 -4.66
C ASN A 217 6.33 27.45 -4.00
N TYR A 218 5.09 27.03 -3.77
CA TYR A 218 4.75 25.80 -3.10
C TYR A 218 3.81 24.96 -3.97
N VAL A 219 4.30 23.82 -4.43
CA VAL A 219 3.56 22.93 -5.32
C VAL A 219 3.15 21.67 -4.55
N LEU A 220 1.84 21.47 -4.42
CA LEU A 220 1.24 20.30 -3.77
C LEU A 220 0.90 19.23 -4.81
N GLY A 221 1.21 17.97 -4.52
CA GLY A 221 0.89 16.83 -5.38
C GLY A 221 0.81 15.51 -4.61
N GLY A 222 0.62 14.42 -5.35
CA GLY A 222 0.48 13.07 -4.80
C GLY A 222 -0.99 12.62 -4.64
N GLN A 223 -1.19 11.31 -4.47
CA GLN A 223 -2.53 10.72 -4.37
C GLN A 223 -3.25 11.12 -3.09
N GLY A 224 -2.53 11.26 -1.97
CA GLY A 224 -3.10 11.67 -0.70
C GLY A 224 -3.48 13.15 -0.64
N ALA A 225 -3.08 13.95 -1.64
CA ALA A 225 -3.30 15.39 -1.69
C ALA A 225 -4.43 15.82 -2.66
N GLN A 226 -5.15 14.89 -3.29
CA GLN A 226 -6.13 15.21 -4.34
C GLN A 226 -7.24 16.18 -3.90
N LEU A 227 -7.61 16.15 -2.63
CA LEU A 227 -8.64 17.01 -2.05
C LEU A 227 -8.06 18.18 -1.23
N LEU A 228 -6.76 18.16 -0.97
CA LEU A 228 -6.04 19.22 -0.26
C LEU A 228 -5.77 20.41 -1.18
N LYS A 229 -5.84 21.61 -0.61
CA LYS A 229 -5.50 22.85 -1.29
C LYS A 229 -4.66 23.71 -0.38
N LEU A 230 -3.57 24.25 -0.92
CA LEU A 230 -2.78 25.25 -0.23
C LEU A 230 -3.58 26.57 -0.19
N LYS A 231 -3.87 27.06 1.01
CA LYS A 231 -4.75 28.21 1.25
C LYS A 231 -3.98 29.52 1.30
N LYS A 232 -2.95 29.55 2.14
CA LYS A 232 -2.10 30.72 2.37
C LYS A 232 -0.75 30.29 2.95
N VAL A 233 0.21 31.20 2.91
CA VAL A 233 1.48 31.09 3.62
C VAL A 233 1.67 32.33 4.50
N GLU A 234 2.17 32.13 5.71
CA GLU A 234 2.55 33.19 6.63
C GLU A 234 4.05 33.08 6.92
N ALA A 235 4.83 34.06 6.43
CA ALA A 235 6.25 34.17 6.73
C ALA A 235 6.46 35.05 7.96
N MET A 236 7.30 34.62 8.91
CA MET A 236 7.53 35.36 10.16
C MET A 236 8.85 36.13 10.16
N THR A 237 9.97 35.45 9.93
CA THR A 237 11.33 35.99 10.18
C THR A 237 12.28 35.84 8.99
N GLY A 238 11.75 35.64 7.78
CA GLY A 238 12.58 35.27 6.61
C GLY A 238 13.18 33.85 6.70
N LYS A 239 13.07 33.19 7.87
CA LYS A 239 13.56 31.83 8.14
C LYS A 239 12.46 30.83 8.43
N THR A 240 11.24 31.29 8.70
CA THR A 240 10.12 30.42 9.03
C THR A 240 8.91 30.78 8.18
N ALA A 241 8.26 29.76 7.64
CA ALA A 241 7.01 29.87 6.89
C ALA A 241 6.02 28.82 7.40
N VAL A 242 4.78 29.24 7.63
CA VAL A 242 3.68 28.33 7.97
C VAL A 242 2.71 28.29 6.80
N LEU A 243 2.57 27.11 6.21
CA LEU A 243 1.66 26.83 5.11
C LEU A 243 0.35 26.33 5.69
N PHE A 244 -0.77 26.93 5.30
CA PHE A 244 -2.10 26.51 5.76
C PHE A 244 -2.84 25.81 4.63
N PHE A 245 -3.55 24.75 4.96
CA PHE A 245 -4.29 23.92 4.00
C PHE A 245 -5.79 23.95 4.28
N ASP A 246 -6.57 23.85 3.22
CA ASP A 246 -8.02 23.54 3.26
C ASP A 246 -8.24 22.18 2.57
N GLY A 247 -9.35 21.51 2.90
CA GLY A 247 -9.71 20.21 2.34
C GLY A 247 -9.25 19.03 3.19
N ASP A 248 -9.51 17.82 2.68
CA ASP A 248 -9.27 16.57 3.41
C ASP A 248 -8.05 15.83 2.88
N VAL A 249 -7.35 15.13 3.77
CA VAL A 249 -6.31 14.16 3.41
C VAL A 249 -6.98 12.94 2.77
N SER A 250 -6.33 12.35 1.76
CA SER A 250 -6.72 11.05 1.18
C SER A 250 -5.62 10.02 1.40
N ASN A 251 -5.91 8.74 1.18
CA ASN A 251 -4.89 7.69 1.29
C ASN A 251 -3.80 7.84 0.23
N GLY A 252 -2.55 7.66 0.63
CA GLY A 252 -1.38 7.64 -0.26
C GLY A 252 -0.42 8.82 -0.06
N GLU A 253 0.53 8.97 -0.97
CA GLU A 253 1.59 9.97 -0.85
C GLU A 253 1.06 11.41 -0.99
N ILE A 254 1.53 12.29 -0.12
CA ILE A 254 1.37 13.76 -0.21
C ILE A 254 2.76 14.35 -0.41
N LYS A 255 2.96 15.12 -1.47
CA LYS A 255 4.24 15.74 -1.82
C LYS A 255 4.11 17.24 -1.87
N LEU A 256 4.95 17.95 -1.11
CA LEU A 256 5.08 19.40 -1.15
C LEU A 256 6.46 19.74 -1.72
N SER A 257 6.51 20.44 -2.85
CA SER A 257 7.75 20.90 -3.48
C SER A 257 7.90 22.42 -3.34
N LEU A 258 9.11 22.86 -3.00
CA LEU A 258 9.49 24.27 -2.86
C LEU A 258 10.20 24.71 -4.14
N GLU A 259 9.63 25.70 -4.83
CA GLU A 259 10.12 26.24 -6.09
C GLU A 259 10.46 27.73 -5.94
N ASN A 260 11.51 28.20 -6.59
CA ASN A 260 11.90 29.62 -6.58
C ASN A 260 12.11 30.23 -5.17
N ILE A 261 12.50 29.39 -4.20
CA ILE A 261 12.93 29.81 -2.87
C ILE A 261 14.45 29.73 -2.83
N THR A 262 15.12 30.85 -2.56
CA THR A 262 16.58 30.94 -2.52
C THR A 262 17.06 31.79 -1.36
N ASP A 263 18.28 31.58 -0.88
CA ASP A 263 18.91 32.53 0.04
C ASP A 263 19.26 33.86 -0.67
N ILE A 264 19.81 34.82 0.08
CA ILE A 264 20.21 36.13 -0.47
C ILE A 264 21.27 36.05 -1.59
N THR A 265 21.98 34.93 -1.69
CA THR A 265 23.01 34.69 -2.70
C THR A 265 22.49 33.88 -3.90
N GLY A 266 21.24 33.42 -3.84
CA GLY A 266 20.59 32.65 -4.89
C GLY A 266 20.73 31.12 -4.74
N ASN A 267 21.18 30.59 -3.60
CA ASN A 267 21.24 29.14 -3.39
C ASN A 267 19.85 28.59 -3.04
N THR A 268 19.45 27.50 -3.68
CA THR A 268 18.25 26.75 -3.31
C THR A 268 18.48 25.95 -2.01
N PRO A 269 17.44 25.74 -1.20
CA PRO A 269 17.58 24.96 0.01
C PRO A 269 17.77 23.46 -0.27
N GLU A 270 18.41 22.75 0.64
CA GLU A 270 18.54 21.29 0.63
C GLU A 270 17.16 20.66 0.89
N ASN A 271 16.91 19.48 0.30
CA ASN A 271 15.66 18.73 0.49
C ASN A 271 14.41 19.59 0.28
N SER A 272 14.34 20.31 -0.83
CA SER A 272 13.22 21.19 -1.21
C SER A 272 11.90 20.45 -1.49
N VAL A 273 11.78 19.19 -1.08
CA VAL A 273 10.61 18.35 -1.24
C VAL A 273 10.33 17.66 0.10
N LEU A 274 9.15 17.89 0.65
CA LEU A 274 8.59 17.13 1.75
C LEU A 274 7.66 16.05 1.22
N VAL A 275 7.79 14.83 1.74
CA VAL A 275 6.85 13.74 1.49
C VAL A 275 6.18 13.33 2.80
N LEU A 276 4.86 13.24 2.80
CA LEU A 276 4.02 12.73 3.89
C LEU A 276 3.17 11.57 3.35
N LYS A 277 2.58 10.79 4.26
CA LYS A 277 1.68 9.68 3.91
C LYS A 277 0.30 9.93 4.51
N GLY A 278 -0.68 10.13 3.64
CA GLY A 278 -2.07 10.17 4.04
C GLY A 278 -2.60 8.78 4.36
N ASP A 279 -3.24 8.64 5.51
CA ASP A 279 -3.96 7.44 5.93
C ASP A 279 -5.23 7.82 6.69
N THR A 280 -6.37 7.51 6.09
CA THR A 280 -7.72 7.85 6.56
C THR A 280 -8.57 6.62 6.82
N GLU A 281 -8.03 5.43 6.54
CA GLU A 281 -8.76 4.18 6.75
C GLU A 281 -8.52 3.66 8.16
N GLY A 282 -9.57 3.13 8.77
CA GLY A 282 -9.42 2.43 10.05
C GLY A 282 -8.86 1.02 9.85
N PRO A 283 -8.34 0.40 10.93
CA PRO A 283 -7.81 -0.96 10.88
C PRO A 283 -8.81 -1.99 10.35
N ARG A 284 -8.28 -2.95 9.59
CA ARG A 284 -9.00 -4.12 9.10
C ARG A 284 -8.52 -5.36 9.83
N ALA A 285 -9.43 -6.31 10.05
CA ALA A 285 -9.16 -7.53 10.81
C ALA A 285 -9.44 -8.78 9.97
N GLU A 286 -8.55 -9.76 10.08
CA GLU A 286 -8.71 -11.13 9.60
C GLU A 286 -8.65 -12.08 10.78
N VAL A 287 -9.39 -13.19 10.73
CA VAL A 287 -9.53 -14.12 11.85
C VAL A 287 -9.07 -15.53 11.49
N PHE A 288 -8.52 -16.23 12.48
CA PHE A 288 -8.13 -17.63 12.42
C PHE A 288 -8.77 -18.37 13.61
N PRO A 289 -9.63 -19.38 13.38
CA PRO A 289 -10.00 -19.97 12.08
C PRO A 289 -10.70 -18.99 11.11
N PRO A 290 -10.57 -19.17 9.78
CA PRO A 290 -11.16 -18.26 8.79
C PRO A 290 -12.67 -18.10 8.97
N ASN A 291 -13.17 -16.90 8.70
CA ASN A 291 -14.60 -16.59 8.74
C ASN A 291 -15.41 -17.57 7.88
N GLY A 292 -16.53 -18.06 8.40
CA GLY A 292 -17.43 -18.99 7.72
C GLY A 292 -17.03 -20.47 7.78
N SER A 293 -15.91 -20.82 8.43
CA SER A 293 -15.48 -22.22 8.53
C SER A 293 -16.36 -23.06 9.47
N SER A 294 -16.44 -24.37 9.21
CA SER A 294 -17.00 -25.36 10.15
C SER A 294 -15.92 -25.88 11.09
N LEU A 295 -16.22 -25.95 12.38
CA LEU A 295 -15.26 -26.32 13.42
C LEU A 295 -15.85 -27.42 14.31
N THR A 296 -15.10 -28.49 14.54
CA THR A 296 -15.48 -29.59 15.44
C THR A 296 -14.97 -29.39 16.87
N ASP A 297 -13.87 -28.64 17.04
CA ASP A 297 -13.30 -28.31 18.35
C ASP A 297 -12.41 -27.06 18.25
N PHE A 298 -12.69 -26.03 19.03
CA PHE A 298 -11.76 -24.91 19.22
C PHE A 298 -12.07 -24.11 20.49
N SER A 299 -11.03 -23.49 21.07
CA SER A 299 -11.11 -22.69 22.30
C SER A 299 -10.54 -21.29 22.17
N THR A 300 -9.92 -20.97 21.02
CA THR A 300 -9.24 -19.70 20.79
C THR A 300 -9.46 -19.17 19.37
N ILE A 301 -9.58 -17.85 19.23
CA ILE A 301 -9.62 -17.14 17.95
C ILE A 301 -8.38 -16.25 17.88
N GLU A 302 -7.61 -16.35 16.82
CA GLU A 302 -6.52 -15.41 16.55
C GLU A 302 -6.99 -14.35 15.55
N ILE A 303 -6.58 -13.10 15.74
CA ILE A 303 -6.96 -11.97 14.90
C ILE A 303 -5.68 -11.33 14.40
N GLN A 304 -5.56 -11.19 13.08
CA GLN A 304 -4.50 -10.45 12.40
C GLN A 304 -5.06 -9.14 11.89
N PHE A 305 -4.42 -8.03 12.25
CA PHE A 305 -4.72 -6.70 11.73
C PHE A 305 -3.77 -6.37 10.57
N ASN A 306 -4.25 -5.59 9.59
CA ASN A 306 -3.41 -5.06 8.50
C ASN A 306 -2.36 -4.05 9.00
N GLU A 307 -2.61 -3.47 10.17
CA GLU A 307 -1.81 -2.41 10.78
C GLU A 307 -1.86 -2.47 12.31
N LYS A 308 -1.16 -1.54 12.96
CA LYS A 308 -1.12 -1.44 14.41
C LYS A 308 -2.42 -0.87 14.95
N VAL A 309 -3.03 -1.58 15.90
CA VAL A 309 -4.29 -1.18 16.53
C VAL A 309 -4.06 -0.80 17.99
N SER A 310 -4.36 0.46 18.33
CA SER A 310 -4.09 1.07 19.64
C SER A 310 -4.87 0.43 20.78
N ASN A 311 -6.07 -0.07 20.52
CA ASN A 311 -6.96 -0.67 21.51
C ASN A 311 -7.20 -2.17 21.30
N SER A 312 -6.32 -2.86 20.56
CA SER A 312 -6.47 -4.29 20.25
C SER A 312 -6.52 -5.22 21.48
N LEU A 313 -5.97 -4.80 22.62
CA LEU A 313 -5.99 -5.57 23.86
C LEU A 313 -7.18 -5.26 24.77
N ASP A 314 -8.00 -4.26 24.43
CA ASP A 314 -9.20 -3.97 25.20
C ASP A 314 -10.22 -5.09 24.97
N LYS A 315 -10.55 -5.83 26.03
CA LYS A 315 -11.55 -6.89 25.96
C LYS A 315 -12.94 -6.36 25.59
N SER A 316 -13.24 -5.09 25.89
CA SER A 316 -14.56 -4.47 25.70
C SER A 316 -14.96 -4.29 24.24
N ILE A 317 -13.98 -4.20 23.33
CA ILE A 317 -14.21 -4.05 21.89
C ILE A 317 -14.63 -5.36 21.20
N TYR A 318 -14.53 -6.49 21.91
CA TYR A 318 -14.90 -7.80 21.41
C TYR A 318 -16.15 -8.32 22.10
N SER A 319 -17.11 -8.82 21.31
CA SER A 319 -18.26 -9.54 21.84
C SER A 319 -18.44 -10.86 21.11
N VAL A 320 -18.63 -11.94 21.87
CA VAL A 320 -18.85 -13.28 21.32
C VAL A 320 -20.25 -13.72 21.71
N SER A 321 -20.98 -14.31 20.76
CA SER A 321 -22.32 -14.84 20.96
C SER A 321 -22.45 -16.22 20.34
N GLU A 322 -23.21 -17.10 20.98
CA GLU A 322 -23.38 -18.51 20.62
C GLU A 322 -24.88 -18.85 20.65
N GLY A 323 -25.56 -18.84 19.50
CA GLY A 323 -26.96 -19.28 19.34
C GLY A 323 -27.94 -18.89 20.47
N ALA A 324 -29.03 -19.66 20.62
CA ALA A 324 -30.10 -19.38 21.58
C ALA A 324 -29.89 -20.00 22.98
N ILE A 325 -28.81 -20.75 23.22
CA ILE A 325 -28.76 -21.75 24.32
C ILE A 325 -27.48 -21.65 25.18
N GLY A 326 -26.72 -20.55 25.14
CA GLY A 326 -25.52 -20.44 25.99
C GLY A 326 -24.88 -19.06 26.11
N ASN A 327 -24.44 -18.74 27.34
CA ASN A 327 -23.54 -17.62 27.59
C ASN A 327 -22.09 -18.07 27.35
N ILE A 328 -21.58 -17.90 26.13
CA ILE A 328 -20.13 -17.89 25.88
C ILE A 328 -19.59 -16.49 26.10
N ALA A 329 -18.39 -16.37 26.66
CA ALA A 329 -17.72 -15.08 26.84
C ALA A 329 -16.23 -15.23 26.53
N LEU A 330 -15.55 -14.10 26.42
CA LEU A 330 -14.10 -14.07 26.37
C LEU A 330 -13.53 -14.25 27.78
N SER A 331 -12.50 -15.06 27.93
CA SER A 331 -11.72 -15.17 29.16
C SER A 331 -10.59 -14.13 29.15
N SER A 332 -9.74 -14.12 28.12
CA SER A 332 -8.66 -13.14 27.93
C SER A 332 -8.49 -12.71 26.47
N VAL A 333 -7.80 -11.58 26.30
CA VAL A 333 -7.22 -11.11 25.04
C VAL A 333 -5.71 -11.01 25.26
N GLU A 334 -4.94 -11.76 24.48
CA GLU A 334 -3.49 -11.88 24.66
C GLU A 334 -2.75 -11.39 23.41
N PRO A 335 -1.71 -10.57 23.54
CA PRO A 335 -0.89 -10.19 22.39
C PRO A 335 -0.11 -11.40 21.88
N ILE A 336 -0.12 -11.61 20.56
CA ILE A 336 0.83 -12.51 19.87
C ILE A 336 1.96 -11.68 19.25
N SER A 337 1.62 -10.58 18.59
CA SER A 337 2.55 -9.60 18.01
C SER A 337 1.88 -8.22 17.95
N GLU A 338 2.57 -7.19 17.45
CA GLU A 338 2.05 -5.82 17.37
C GLU A 338 0.71 -5.71 16.63
N ASN A 339 0.50 -6.53 15.59
CA ASN A 339 -0.71 -6.53 14.78
C ASN A 339 -1.50 -7.85 14.92
N LYS A 340 -1.24 -8.65 15.96
CA LYS A 340 -1.89 -9.95 16.13
C LYS A 340 -2.26 -10.23 17.58
N VAL A 341 -3.52 -10.58 17.82
CA VAL A 341 -4.03 -10.93 19.15
C VAL A 341 -4.66 -12.32 19.17
N LYS A 342 -4.71 -12.92 20.36
CA LYS A 342 -5.37 -14.19 20.65
C LYS A 342 -6.51 -13.96 21.63
N LEU A 343 -7.71 -14.30 21.22
CA LEU A 343 -8.89 -14.35 22.07
C LEU A 343 -9.04 -15.76 22.64
N LYS A 344 -9.13 -15.87 23.96
CA LYS A 344 -9.49 -17.13 24.64
C LYS A 344 -10.96 -17.10 25.03
N LEU A 345 -11.68 -18.19 24.77
CA LEU A 345 -13.08 -18.35 25.18
C LEU A 345 -13.13 -18.86 26.64
N THR A 346 -14.21 -18.58 27.37
CA THR A 346 -14.41 -19.10 28.74
C THR A 346 -14.66 -20.60 28.78
N ARG A 347 -15.13 -21.18 27.67
CA ARG A 347 -15.38 -22.60 27.46
C ARG A 347 -15.36 -22.94 25.97
N LYS A 348 -15.35 -24.23 25.64
CA LYS A 348 -15.57 -24.70 24.27
C LYS A 348 -17.00 -24.36 23.80
N PRO A 349 -17.19 -23.86 22.57
CA PRO A 349 -18.50 -23.69 21.96
C PRO A 349 -19.24 -25.02 21.79
N ARG A 350 -20.56 -25.00 21.91
CA ARG A 350 -21.48 -26.09 21.56
C ARG A 350 -21.82 -26.03 20.08
N PRO A 351 -22.39 -27.11 19.52
CA PRO A 351 -22.83 -27.14 18.14
C PRO A 351 -23.84 -26.02 17.83
N GLY A 352 -23.64 -25.32 16.71
CA GLY A 352 -24.43 -24.16 16.31
C GLY A 352 -23.57 -22.99 15.81
N ASN A 353 -24.16 -21.79 15.72
CA ASN A 353 -23.47 -20.61 15.20
C ASN A 353 -22.70 -19.89 16.31
N LEU A 354 -21.40 -19.68 16.11
CA LEU A 354 -20.62 -18.73 16.90
C LEU A 354 -20.43 -17.45 16.09
N THR A 355 -20.67 -16.28 16.69
CA THR A 355 -20.40 -14.98 16.09
C THR A 355 -19.49 -14.15 16.98
N LEU A 356 -18.41 -13.61 16.42
CA LEU A 356 -17.56 -12.58 17.01
C LEU A 356 -17.90 -11.24 16.36
N LYS A 357 -18.14 -10.22 17.18
CA LYS A 357 -18.24 -8.83 16.73
C LYS A 357 -17.08 -8.04 17.33
N ILE A 358 -16.44 -7.23 16.49
CA ILE A 358 -15.38 -6.31 16.88
C ILE A 358 -15.85 -4.89 16.61
N ARG A 359 -15.78 -4.02 17.63
CA ARG A 359 -16.30 -2.64 17.57
C ARG A 359 -15.25 -1.63 17.94
N GLY A 360 -15.22 -0.51 17.22
CA GLY A 360 -14.38 0.63 17.60
C GLY A 360 -12.88 0.33 17.55
N LEU A 361 -12.41 -0.51 16.62
CA LEU A 361 -10.97 -0.60 16.36
C LEU A 361 -10.45 0.77 15.95
N SER A 362 -9.29 1.13 16.47
CA SER A 362 -8.65 2.40 16.21
C SER A 362 -7.16 2.19 15.98
N ASP A 363 -6.62 2.78 14.93
CA ASP A 363 -5.18 2.83 14.67
C ASP A 363 -4.47 3.86 15.58
N SER A 364 -3.20 4.18 15.29
CA SER A 364 -2.46 5.24 15.98
C SER A 364 -2.89 6.66 15.62
N LEU A 365 -3.56 6.86 14.50
CA LEU A 365 -4.08 8.16 14.04
C LEU A 365 -5.52 8.41 14.49
N GLN A 366 -6.11 7.46 15.21
CA GLN A 366 -7.50 7.45 15.64
C GLN A 366 -8.52 7.24 14.50
N ASN A 367 -8.08 6.72 13.36
CA ASN A 367 -8.98 6.26 12.31
C ASN A 367 -9.74 5.03 12.83
N LYS A 368 -11.07 5.10 12.79
CA LYS A 368 -11.94 4.05 13.33
C LYS A 368 -12.39 3.11 12.23
N SER A 369 -12.34 1.81 12.52
CA SER A 369 -12.98 0.81 11.66
C SER A 369 -14.50 0.82 11.86
N SER A 370 -15.23 0.40 10.84
CA SER A 370 -16.61 -0.06 11.02
C SER A 370 -16.64 -1.29 11.94
N GLU A 371 -17.81 -1.56 12.55
CA GLU A 371 -18.03 -2.84 13.25
C GLU A 371 -17.82 -4.00 12.27
N VAL A 372 -17.03 -5.00 12.69
CA VAL A 372 -16.72 -6.18 11.87
C VAL A 372 -17.33 -7.41 12.50
N HIS A 373 -17.89 -8.30 11.67
CA HIS A 373 -18.57 -9.52 12.09
C HIS A 373 -17.89 -10.75 11.49
N PHE A 374 -17.58 -11.72 12.34
CA PHE A 374 -17.09 -13.04 11.95
C PHE A 374 -18.03 -14.10 12.50
N SER A 375 -18.29 -15.15 11.74
CA SER A 375 -19.19 -16.24 12.12
C SER A 375 -18.63 -17.60 11.74
N TRP A 376 -18.88 -18.61 12.57
CA TRP A 376 -18.44 -19.99 12.37
C TRP A 376 -19.60 -20.95 12.64
N GLN A 377 -19.60 -22.09 11.94
CA GLN A 377 -20.49 -23.22 12.22
C GLN A 377 -19.77 -24.20 13.12
N ILE A 378 -20.34 -24.51 14.28
CA ILE A 378 -19.79 -25.49 15.21
C ILE A 378 -20.52 -26.79 14.97
N GLU A 379 -19.80 -27.80 14.51
CA GLU A 379 -20.36 -29.12 14.31
C GLU A 379 -20.31 -29.89 15.62
N SER A 380 -21.31 -30.73 15.87
CA SER A 380 -21.17 -31.73 16.93
C SER A 380 -19.99 -32.61 16.58
N GLU A 381 -19.07 -32.82 17.52
CA GLU A 381 -18.23 -34.02 17.48
C GLU A 381 -19.17 -35.19 17.23
N GLY A 382 -19.17 -35.71 16.00
CA GLY A 382 -20.00 -36.85 15.66
C GLY A 382 -19.71 -37.89 16.71
N VAL A 383 -20.72 -38.29 17.48
CA VAL A 383 -20.53 -39.31 18.50
C VAL A 383 -20.02 -40.52 17.74
N SER A 384 -18.74 -40.86 17.89
CA SER A 384 -18.17 -41.98 17.16
C SER A 384 -19.05 -43.19 17.47
N THR A 385 -19.39 -43.97 16.45
CA THR A 385 -20.14 -45.22 16.62
C THR A 385 -19.50 -46.11 17.68
N GLU A 386 -18.19 -45.99 17.91
CA GLU A 386 -17.44 -46.62 18.99
C GLU A 386 -17.83 -46.14 20.40
N THR A 387 -18.14 -44.86 20.60
CA THR A 387 -18.60 -44.31 21.89
C THR A 387 -20.02 -44.75 22.21
N ILE A 388 -20.89 -44.83 21.19
CA ILE A 388 -22.25 -45.40 21.31
C ILE A 388 -22.14 -46.90 21.64
N ALA A 389 -21.25 -47.63 20.97
CA ALA A 389 -21.02 -49.04 21.22
C ALA A 389 -20.50 -49.30 22.65
N ARG A 390 -19.50 -48.55 23.14
CA ARG A 390 -18.95 -48.77 24.49
C ARG A 390 -19.93 -48.49 25.63
N ARG A 391 -20.87 -47.56 25.47
CA ARG A 391 -21.95 -47.34 26.46
C ARG A 391 -23.09 -48.37 26.36
N ALA A 392 -23.27 -49.01 25.20
CA ALA A 392 -24.33 -49.99 24.98
C ALA A 392 -24.05 -51.39 25.56
N PHE A 393 -22.80 -51.71 25.94
CA PHE A 393 -22.41 -53.06 26.37
C PHE A 393 -22.40 -53.32 27.89
N TRP A 394 -23.03 -52.46 28.70
CA TRP A 394 -23.30 -52.78 30.11
C TRP A 394 -24.69 -53.43 30.25
N PRO A 395 -24.80 -54.64 30.84
CA PRO A 395 -26.09 -55.29 31.05
C PRO A 395 -27.02 -54.40 31.88
N GLY A 396 -28.19 -54.05 31.34
CA GLY A 396 -29.19 -53.21 32.01
C GLY A 396 -29.19 -51.72 31.65
N SER A 397 -28.42 -51.29 30.65
CA SER A 397 -28.38 -49.89 30.20
C SER A 397 -29.47 -49.60 29.16
N ASN A 398 -30.29 -48.57 29.39
CA ASN A 398 -31.18 -48.00 28.37
C ASN A 398 -30.58 -46.68 27.87
N ILE A 399 -30.32 -46.57 26.56
CA ILE A 399 -29.90 -45.32 25.92
C ILE A 399 -31.11 -44.73 25.19
N TYR A 400 -31.54 -43.55 25.62
CA TYR A 400 -32.57 -42.78 24.94
C TYR A 400 -31.89 -41.77 24.01
N ALA A 401 -31.87 -42.05 22.71
CA ALA A 401 -31.63 -41.05 21.67
C ALA A 401 -32.98 -40.77 20.99
N ALA A 402 -33.27 -39.50 20.70
CA ALA A 402 -34.56 -39.08 20.16
C ALA A 402 -34.93 -39.91 18.90
N GLY A 403 -35.89 -40.83 19.04
CA GLY A 403 -36.44 -41.63 17.94
C GLY A 403 -35.92 -43.06 17.77
N SER A 404 -35.06 -43.60 18.65
CA SER A 404 -34.63 -45.01 18.58
C SER A 404 -34.41 -45.61 19.97
N PHE A 405 -34.75 -46.90 20.15
CA PHE A 405 -34.44 -47.64 21.37
C PHE A 405 -33.54 -48.84 21.07
N LEU A 406 -32.45 -48.96 21.83
CA LEU A 406 -31.59 -50.12 21.87
C LEU A 406 -31.78 -50.77 23.23
N SER A 407 -32.30 -52.00 23.25
CA SER A 407 -32.43 -52.80 24.47
C SER A 407 -31.49 -53.99 24.39
N VAL A 408 -30.62 -54.11 25.39
CA VAL A 408 -29.74 -55.26 25.59
C VAL A 408 -30.21 -56.01 26.82
N GLN A 409 -30.95 -57.09 26.62
CA GLN A 409 -31.30 -58.05 27.66
C GLN A 409 -30.60 -59.38 27.40
N GLY A 410 -29.59 -59.69 28.20
CA GLY A 410 -28.85 -60.94 28.09
C GLY A 410 -28.05 -61.07 26.78
N GLN A 411 -28.16 -62.23 26.10
CA GLN A 411 -27.39 -62.55 24.88
C GLN A 411 -28.03 -62.04 23.57
N MET A 412 -29.15 -61.32 23.63
CA MET A 412 -29.80 -60.76 22.43
C MET A 412 -29.71 -59.23 22.41
N THR A 413 -29.22 -58.71 21.30
CA THR A 413 -29.26 -57.28 20.97
C THR A 413 -30.39 -57.07 19.96
N SER A 414 -31.42 -56.32 20.34
CA SER A 414 -32.53 -55.99 19.44
C SER A 414 -32.45 -54.51 19.05
N PHE A 415 -32.41 -54.23 17.74
CA PHE A 415 -32.43 -52.87 17.20
C PHE A 415 -33.81 -52.53 16.65
N PHE A 416 -34.35 -51.39 17.07
CA PHE A 416 -35.55 -50.80 16.49
C PHE A 416 -35.23 -49.36 16.11
N SER A 417 -35.18 -49.07 14.80
CA SER A 417 -35.16 -47.70 14.28
C SER A 417 -36.46 -47.42 13.55
N SER A 418 -37.01 -46.22 13.76
CA SER A 418 -38.03 -45.66 12.89
C SER A 418 -37.48 -44.40 12.24
N GLY A 419 -37.27 -44.45 10.92
CA GLY A 419 -37.20 -43.24 10.09
C GLY A 419 -35.84 -42.60 9.86
N PHE A 420 -34.74 -43.35 9.68
CA PHE A 420 -33.50 -42.83 9.08
C PHE A 420 -32.76 -43.90 8.24
N ASP A 421 -32.11 -43.46 7.16
CA ASP A 421 -31.14 -44.24 6.37
C ASP A 421 -29.89 -44.53 7.21
N LEU A 422 -29.57 -45.81 7.37
CA LEU A 422 -28.36 -46.27 8.05
C LEU A 422 -27.46 -46.97 7.04
N SER A 423 -26.54 -46.23 6.40
CA SER A 423 -25.46 -46.83 5.62
C SER A 423 -24.35 -47.31 6.57
N LEU A 424 -24.31 -48.61 6.85
CA LEU A 424 -23.17 -49.25 7.49
C LEU A 424 -22.23 -49.76 6.40
N GLY A 425 -21.20 -49.00 6.07
CA GLY A 425 -20.08 -49.48 5.26
C GLY A 425 -19.20 -50.40 6.11
N PHE A 426 -19.26 -51.71 5.85
CA PHE A 426 -18.41 -52.71 6.50
C PHE A 426 -17.17 -53.02 5.66
N ASP A 427 -16.28 -52.04 5.51
CA ASP A 427 -14.93 -52.29 5.01
C ASP A 427 -14.00 -52.54 6.20
N THR A 428 -14.00 -53.78 6.70
CA THR A 428 -12.86 -54.51 7.30
C THR A 428 -13.37 -55.70 8.12
N ASN A 429 -12.73 -56.86 7.93
CA ASN A 429 -13.06 -58.12 8.59
C ASN A 429 -12.91 -58.02 10.12
N TYR A 430 -14.03 -58.00 10.84
CA TYR A 430 -14.06 -58.24 12.29
C TYR A 430 -14.64 -59.63 12.59
N PHE A 431 -13.78 -60.52 13.11
CA PHE A 431 -14.19 -61.81 13.66
C PHE A 431 -14.86 -61.60 15.04
N LEU A 432 -16.12 -62.00 15.17
CA LEU A 432 -16.78 -62.15 16.48
C LEU A 432 -16.12 -63.32 17.24
N ARG A 433 -15.14 -63.02 18.10
CA ARG A 433 -14.51 -64.01 18.97
C ARG A 433 -15.40 -64.25 20.20
N ARG A 434 -16.12 -65.39 20.24
CA ARG A 434 -16.76 -65.89 21.47
C ARG A 434 -15.69 -66.32 22.49
N GLY A 435 -15.86 -65.94 23.76
CA GLY A 435 -15.08 -66.46 24.88
C GLY A 435 -15.26 -67.98 25.06
N PRO A 436 -14.33 -68.66 25.75
CA PRO A 436 -14.12 -70.09 25.61
C PRO A 436 -15.21 -70.91 26.33
N LEU A 437 -15.94 -71.73 25.58
CA LEU A 437 -16.58 -72.93 26.11
C LEU A 437 -15.78 -74.14 25.63
N LYS A 438 -15.30 -74.92 26.61
CA LYS A 438 -14.46 -76.09 26.45
C LYS A 438 -15.32 -77.28 25.99
N ALA A 439 -14.82 -78.00 24.99
CA ALA A 439 -15.18 -79.35 24.51
C ALA A 439 -16.44 -79.51 23.62
N ALA A 440 -16.24 -79.72 22.31
CA ALA A 440 -16.37 -81.03 21.64
C ALA A 440 -16.40 -80.88 20.09
N ASN A 441 -15.26 -81.22 19.49
CA ASN A 441 -14.93 -81.80 18.17
C ASN A 441 -15.86 -81.70 16.93
N ASP A 442 -15.19 -81.37 15.82
CA ASP A 442 -15.34 -81.85 14.43
C ASP A 442 -16.63 -81.56 13.64
N HIS A 443 -16.58 -80.51 12.79
CA HIS A 443 -17.07 -80.63 11.41
C HIS A 443 -16.53 -79.51 10.47
N PRO A 444 -15.90 -79.84 9.33
CA PRO A 444 -15.67 -78.90 8.24
C PRO A 444 -16.98 -78.76 7.43
N LEU A 445 -17.19 -77.60 6.78
CA LEU A 445 -18.36 -77.17 6.00
C LEU A 445 -19.36 -76.28 6.76
N LEU A 446 -19.00 -75.01 6.94
CA LEU A 446 -19.99 -73.93 7.07
C LEU A 446 -19.56 -72.75 6.18
N PRO A 447 -20.36 -72.36 5.18
CA PRO A 447 -20.06 -71.21 4.33
C PRO A 447 -20.35 -69.88 5.05
N SER A 448 -19.60 -68.85 4.68
CA SER A 448 -19.71 -67.46 5.12
C SER A 448 -21.09 -66.87 4.81
N LEU A 449 -21.64 -66.12 5.77
CA LEU A 449 -22.84 -65.32 5.62
C LEU A 449 -22.52 -64.07 4.80
N HIS A 450 -23.14 -63.92 3.62
CA HIS A 450 -23.11 -62.69 2.84
C HIS A 450 -24.52 -62.08 2.87
N VAL A 451 -24.64 -60.84 3.32
CA VAL A 451 -25.92 -60.10 3.32
C VAL A 451 -25.68 -58.84 2.50
N GLU A 452 -26.37 -58.75 1.36
CA GLU A 452 -26.41 -57.55 0.53
C GLU A 452 -27.84 -56.98 0.65
N ALA A 453 -27.96 -55.74 1.12
CA ALA A 453 -29.25 -55.06 1.27
C ALA A 453 -29.39 -54.00 0.18
N ASN A 454 -30.44 -54.10 -0.62
CA ASN A 454 -30.80 -53.07 -1.60
C ASN A 454 -32.06 -52.31 -1.16
N TYR A 455 -31.94 -50.98 -1.29
CA TYR A 455 -32.91 -49.88 -1.25
C TYR A 455 -34.33 -50.11 -0.71
N MET A 456 -34.76 -49.25 0.22
CA MET A 456 -36.16 -49.12 0.65
C MET A 456 -36.73 -47.81 0.09
N GLN A 457 -37.77 -47.90 -0.75
CA GLN A 457 -38.50 -46.71 -1.24
C GLN A 457 -39.89 -46.67 -0.58
N LEU A 458 -40.21 -45.57 0.10
CA LEU A 458 -41.51 -45.35 0.74
C LEU A 458 -42.42 -44.49 -0.13
N THR A 459 -43.65 -44.93 -0.37
CA THR A 459 -44.73 -44.10 -0.93
C THR A 459 -46.04 -44.35 -0.15
N GLY A 460 -46.48 -43.37 0.65
CA GLY A 460 -47.77 -43.39 1.34
C GLY A 460 -47.87 -44.23 2.63
N SER A 461 -49.11 -44.47 3.09
CA SER A 461 -49.45 -45.15 4.36
C SER A 461 -49.40 -46.68 4.30
N GLN A 462 -48.92 -47.26 3.20
CA GLN A 462 -48.71 -48.70 3.06
C GLN A 462 -47.26 -49.07 3.37
N ARG A 463 -47.08 -50.08 4.24
CA ARG A 463 -45.77 -50.67 4.52
C ARG A 463 -45.62 -51.95 3.71
N THR A 464 -44.83 -51.91 2.66
CA THR A 464 -44.49 -53.08 1.85
C THR A 464 -43.07 -53.49 2.18
N LEU A 465 -42.87 -54.72 2.63
CA LEU A 465 -41.56 -55.30 2.87
C LEU A 465 -41.21 -56.16 1.64
N SER A 466 -40.26 -55.71 0.83
CA SER A 466 -39.86 -56.40 -0.40
C SER A 466 -38.38 -56.79 -0.34
N GLY A 467 -38.09 -58.06 -0.62
CA GLY A 467 -36.74 -58.56 -0.92
C GLY A 467 -35.95 -59.04 0.30
N PHE A 468 -35.97 -60.35 0.55
CA PHE A 468 -34.86 -61.03 1.22
C PHE A 468 -34.42 -62.19 0.35
N THR A 469 -33.14 -62.22 -0.02
CA THR A 469 -32.52 -63.43 -0.56
C THR A 469 -31.88 -64.17 0.62
N PHE A 470 -32.47 -65.29 1.03
CA PHE A 470 -31.83 -66.17 2.02
C PHE A 470 -31.20 -67.36 1.31
N LEU A 471 -29.90 -67.56 1.46
CA LEU A 471 -29.26 -68.86 1.25
C LEU A 471 -29.31 -69.62 2.58
N LEU A 472 -30.35 -70.44 2.77
CA LEU A 472 -30.58 -71.18 4.01
C LEU A 472 -29.92 -72.56 3.97
N GLY A 473 -29.03 -72.82 4.93
CA GLY A 473 -28.64 -74.18 5.34
C GLY A 473 -29.76 -74.90 6.11
N PRO A 474 -29.64 -76.22 6.36
CA PRO A 474 -30.78 -77.13 6.52
C PRO A 474 -31.63 -77.06 7.81
N ALA A 475 -31.50 -76.06 8.69
CA ALA A 475 -32.43 -75.91 9.83
C ALA A 475 -32.42 -74.50 10.42
N TRP A 476 -33.50 -73.75 10.20
CA TRP A 476 -33.79 -72.51 10.93
C TRP A 476 -35.27 -72.47 11.34
N PHE A 477 -35.52 -71.94 12.53
CA PHE A 477 -36.85 -71.66 13.06
C PHE A 477 -37.04 -70.15 13.08
N ILE A 478 -38.00 -69.63 12.31
CA ILE A 478 -38.36 -68.21 12.33
C ILE A 478 -39.72 -68.08 13.01
N PRO A 479 -39.79 -67.64 14.28
CA PRO A 479 -41.08 -67.32 14.88
C PRO A 479 -41.61 -66.03 14.26
N PHE A 480 -42.72 -66.13 13.54
CA PHE A 480 -43.47 -64.98 13.04
C PHE A 480 -44.74 -64.81 13.88
N TYR A 481 -44.85 -63.68 14.56
CA TYR A 481 -46.08 -63.28 15.26
C TYR A 481 -46.80 -62.22 14.42
N PRO A 482 -47.77 -62.60 13.57
CA PRO A 482 -48.47 -61.63 12.74
C PRO A 482 -49.36 -60.72 13.59
N SER A 483 -49.29 -59.41 13.34
CA SER A 483 -50.39 -58.51 13.69
C SER A 483 -51.57 -58.77 12.72
N PRO A 484 -52.83 -58.45 13.08
CA PRO A 484 -54.03 -58.76 12.29
C PRO A 484 -54.08 -58.14 10.87
N GLN A 485 -53.09 -57.33 10.48
CA GLN A 485 -53.01 -56.65 9.19
C GLN A 485 -51.78 -57.04 8.35
N ALA A 486 -50.96 -58.00 8.79
CA ALA A 486 -49.76 -58.40 8.06
C ALA A 486 -50.08 -59.29 6.85
N ARG A 487 -49.50 -58.95 5.69
CA ARG A 487 -49.44 -59.83 4.50
C ARG A 487 -48.02 -60.37 4.37
N LEU A 488 -47.89 -61.68 4.14
CA LEU A 488 -46.61 -62.31 3.82
C LEU A 488 -46.54 -62.50 2.30
N GLY A 489 -45.68 -61.74 1.64
CA GLY A 489 -45.32 -61.97 0.23
C GLY A 489 -43.95 -62.65 0.16
N ILE A 490 -43.87 -63.78 -0.52
CA ILE A 490 -42.59 -64.44 -0.83
C ILE A 490 -42.38 -64.30 -2.33
N SER A 491 -41.36 -63.55 -2.73
CA SER A 491 -40.91 -63.49 -4.13
C SER A 491 -39.60 -64.27 -4.24
N LEU A 492 -39.51 -65.15 -5.23
CA LEU A 492 -38.33 -65.98 -5.48
C LEU A 492 -37.62 -65.45 -6.72
N SER A 493 -36.40 -64.93 -6.56
CA SER A 493 -35.54 -64.56 -7.67
C SER A 493 -34.64 -65.73 -8.08
N ALA A 494 -34.22 -65.72 -9.35
CA ALA A 494 -33.67 -66.83 -10.13
C ALA A 494 -32.73 -67.82 -9.42
N GLY A 495 -33.00 -69.12 -9.65
CA GLY A 495 -32.15 -70.25 -9.25
C GLY A 495 -32.99 -71.47 -8.91
N TYR A 496 -32.59 -72.67 -9.36
CA TYR A 496 -33.28 -73.92 -9.07
C TYR A 496 -33.40 -74.13 -7.55
N THR A 497 -34.54 -73.77 -6.98
CA THR A 497 -34.78 -73.92 -5.54
C THR A 497 -35.83 -74.99 -5.32
N LEU A 498 -35.41 -76.10 -4.71
CA LEU A 498 -36.30 -77.12 -4.19
C LEU A 498 -36.94 -76.58 -2.90
N LEU A 499 -38.17 -76.08 -2.99
CA LEU A 499 -38.91 -75.60 -1.83
C LEU A 499 -39.46 -76.80 -1.02
N ASN A 500 -38.71 -77.23 -0.01
CA ASN A 500 -39.17 -78.27 0.91
C ASN A 500 -39.90 -77.64 2.10
N ILE A 501 -41.23 -77.52 2.01
CA ILE A 501 -42.06 -76.99 3.10
C ILE A 501 -42.42 -78.13 4.06
N LYS A 502 -41.46 -78.56 4.85
CA LYS A 502 -41.71 -79.50 5.96
C LYS A 502 -41.94 -78.72 7.25
N GLY A 503 -43.13 -78.82 7.83
CA GLY A 503 -43.39 -78.39 9.22
C GLY A 503 -43.98 -76.99 9.43
N LEU A 504 -44.58 -76.34 8.42
CA LEU A 504 -45.36 -75.12 8.67
C LEU A 504 -46.71 -75.45 9.31
N THR A 505 -46.87 -75.08 10.58
CA THR A 505 -48.17 -75.00 11.27
C THR A 505 -48.58 -73.53 11.40
N PHE A 506 -49.76 -73.19 10.91
CA PHE A 506 -50.34 -71.85 11.06
C PHE A 506 -51.34 -71.86 12.22
N ASP A 507 -51.01 -71.22 13.33
CA ASP A 507 -51.98 -70.91 14.39
C ASP A 507 -52.61 -69.53 14.10
N GLY A 508 -53.53 -69.49 13.13
CA GLY A 508 -54.27 -68.29 12.76
C GLY A 508 -54.94 -68.37 11.39
N VAL A 509 -55.96 -67.54 11.17
CA VAL A 509 -56.68 -67.46 9.87
C VAL A 509 -55.81 -66.74 8.84
N VAL A 510 -55.09 -67.50 8.01
CA VAL A 510 -54.46 -66.98 6.80
C VAL A 510 -55.56 -66.70 5.77
N ARG A 511 -55.82 -65.43 5.48
CA ARG A 511 -56.87 -65.05 4.52
C ARG A 511 -56.44 -65.10 3.06
N THR A 512 -55.15 -65.01 2.75
CA THR A 512 -54.65 -65.04 1.36
C THR A 512 -53.18 -65.48 1.33
N LEU A 513 -52.86 -66.46 0.49
CA LEU A 513 -51.50 -66.84 0.13
C LEU A 513 -51.33 -66.51 -1.37
N ILE A 514 -50.38 -65.64 -1.71
CA ILE A 514 -50.09 -65.25 -3.10
C ILE A 514 -48.71 -65.79 -3.45
N ILE A 515 -48.64 -66.62 -4.49
CA ILE A 515 -47.39 -67.11 -5.08
C ILE A 515 -47.36 -66.59 -6.51
N SER A 516 -46.50 -65.62 -6.80
CA SER A 516 -46.31 -65.09 -8.15
C SER A 516 -45.00 -65.64 -8.73
N PRO A 517 -45.04 -66.58 -9.68
CA PRO A 517 -43.85 -66.97 -10.42
C PRO A 517 -43.65 -66.01 -11.61
N GLU A 518 -42.46 -65.40 -11.72
CA GLU A 518 -42.11 -64.58 -12.88
C GLU A 518 -41.66 -65.41 -14.11
N PHE A 519 -41.58 -66.75 -14.01
CA PHE A 519 -41.20 -67.64 -15.11
C PHE A 519 -41.93 -69.00 -15.05
N SER A 520 -41.91 -69.78 -16.14
CA SER A 520 -42.57 -71.09 -16.26
C SER A 520 -41.89 -72.16 -15.39
N TYR A 521 -42.63 -72.77 -14.44
CA TYR A 521 -42.13 -73.86 -13.59
C TYR A 521 -43.12 -75.03 -13.51
N GLN A 522 -42.61 -76.26 -13.35
CA GLN A 522 -43.39 -77.42 -12.91
C GLN A 522 -43.37 -77.49 -11.38
N ILE A 523 -44.55 -77.42 -10.75
CA ILE A 523 -44.70 -77.64 -9.31
C ILE A 523 -44.95 -79.13 -9.09
N LEU A 524 -43.96 -79.85 -8.55
CA LEU A 524 -44.10 -81.27 -8.21
C LEU A 524 -44.45 -81.42 -6.71
N PHE A 525 -45.70 -81.76 -6.40
CA PHE A 525 -46.10 -82.09 -5.02
C PHE A 525 -45.70 -83.53 -4.69
N LEU A 526 -44.58 -83.71 -4.00
CA LEU A 526 -44.18 -85.02 -3.48
C LEU A 526 -44.79 -85.23 -2.08
N LYS A 527 -45.88 -86.01 -2.04
CA LYS A 527 -46.45 -86.76 -0.89
C LYS A 527 -47.52 -86.07 -0.02
N LYS A 528 -48.44 -86.94 0.43
CA LYS A 528 -49.73 -86.76 1.13
C LYS A 528 -49.79 -85.61 2.16
N ILE A 529 -50.64 -84.61 1.89
CA ILE A 529 -51.10 -83.63 2.89
C ILE A 529 -52.13 -84.32 3.79
N THR A 530 -51.85 -84.45 5.08
CA THR A 530 -52.83 -84.89 6.09
C THR A 530 -53.29 -83.69 6.92
N GLY A 531 -54.42 -83.10 6.55
CA GLY A 531 -55.09 -82.02 7.28
C GLY A 531 -56.18 -81.34 6.43
N LYS A 532 -57.33 -80.99 7.03
CA LYS A 532 -58.41 -80.26 6.35
C LYS A 532 -58.00 -78.82 6.11
N ILE A 533 -57.91 -78.41 4.84
CA ILE A 533 -57.74 -77.02 4.43
C ILE A 533 -59.13 -76.43 4.17
N PHE A 534 -59.50 -75.38 4.90
CA PHE A 534 -60.68 -74.56 4.57
C PHE A 534 -60.20 -73.33 3.80
N ILE A 535 -60.47 -73.31 2.48
CA ILE A 535 -60.26 -72.13 1.64
C ILE A 535 -61.57 -71.35 1.66
N LYS A 536 -61.59 -70.20 2.33
CA LYS A 536 -62.73 -69.30 2.33
C LYS A 536 -62.31 -68.03 1.58
N GLU A 537 -62.78 -67.96 0.33
CA GLU A 537 -62.75 -66.82 -0.61
C GLU A 537 -61.41 -66.55 -1.36
N ASN A 538 -61.52 -66.62 -2.70
CA ASN A 538 -60.67 -66.09 -3.78
C ASN A 538 -59.16 -66.40 -3.77
N MET A 539 -58.75 -67.39 -4.58
CA MET A 539 -57.40 -67.45 -5.15
C MET A 539 -57.37 -66.51 -6.36
N ILE A 540 -56.71 -65.36 -6.23
CA ILE A 540 -56.55 -64.38 -7.33
C ILE A 540 -55.17 -64.61 -7.93
N LEU A 541 -55.14 -65.09 -9.17
CA LEU A 541 -53.95 -65.04 -10.03
C LEU A 541 -53.92 -63.63 -10.66
N ASP A 542 -52.82 -62.92 -10.46
CA ASP A 542 -52.61 -61.59 -11.05
C ASP A 542 -52.46 -61.71 -12.58
N PRO A 543 -53.34 -61.10 -13.40
CA PRO A 543 -53.28 -61.20 -14.86
C PRO A 543 -52.26 -60.25 -15.51
N ALA A 544 -51.47 -59.50 -14.74
CA ALA A 544 -50.43 -58.61 -15.27
C ALA A 544 -49.13 -59.37 -15.65
N ALA A 545 -49.24 -60.39 -16.50
CA ALA A 545 -48.12 -60.95 -17.25
C ALA A 545 -48.58 -61.25 -18.67
N SER A 546 -48.07 -60.47 -19.62
CA SER A 546 -48.32 -60.58 -21.05
C SER A 546 -48.07 -62.00 -21.58
N LEU A 547 -49.13 -62.61 -22.10
CA LEU A 547 -49.25 -63.74 -23.05
C LEU A 547 -47.95 -64.44 -23.49
N TYR A 548 -47.68 -65.63 -22.94
CA TYR A 548 -47.00 -66.71 -23.66
C TYR A 548 -47.65 -68.07 -23.32
N ASN A 549 -47.87 -68.88 -24.36
CA ASN A 549 -48.65 -70.13 -24.37
C ASN A 549 -48.27 -71.12 -23.26
N LEU A 550 -49.27 -71.64 -22.54
CA LEU A 550 -49.12 -72.81 -21.68
C LEU A 550 -50.02 -73.96 -22.17
N SER A 551 -49.41 -75.00 -22.72
CA SER A 551 -50.07 -76.26 -23.05
C SER A 551 -50.27 -77.08 -21.77
N MET A 552 -51.53 -77.37 -21.41
CA MET A 552 -51.86 -78.16 -20.24
C MET A 552 -51.92 -79.65 -20.62
N GLY A 553 -50.90 -80.43 -20.23
CA GLY A 553 -50.91 -81.88 -20.31
C GLY A 553 -51.25 -82.48 -18.94
N ILE A 554 -52.45 -83.04 -18.78
CA ILE A 554 -52.81 -83.84 -17.61
C ILE A 554 -52.44 -85.30 -17.91
N ALA A 555 -51.46 -85.86 -17.19
CA ALA A 555 -51.21 -87.30 -17.18
C ALA A 555 -51.73 -87.88 -15.85
N ILE A 556 -52.85 -88.60 -15.90
CA ILE A 556 -53.33 -89.43 -14.79
C ILE A 556 -52.68 -90.80 -14.94
N GLY A 557 -51.67 -91.08 -14.11
CA GLY A 557 -51.14 -92.43 -13.93
C GLY A 557 -51.77 -93.07 -12.70
N TYR A 558 -52.72 -94.00 -12.90
CA TYR A 558 -53.04 -95.02 -11.90
C TYR A 558 -52.06 -96.17 -12.05
N ALA A 559 -51.44 -96.59 -10.95
CA ALA A 559 -50.84 -97.91 -10.82
C ALA A 559 -51.13 -98.41 -9.39
N PHE A 560 -51.54 -99.67 -9.31
CA PHE A 560 -52.10 -100.38 -8.15
C PHE A 560 -51.19 -100.42 -6.91
#